data_AF-A0A527G7B4-F1
#
_entry.id   AF-A0A527G7B4-F1
#
_cell.length_a   1.000
_cell.length_b   1.000
_cell.length_c   1.000
_cell.angle_alpha   90.00
_cell.angle_beta   90.00
_cell.angle_gamma   90.00
#
_symmetry.space_group_name_H-M   'P 1'
#
loop_
_entity.id
_entity.type
_entity.pdbx_description
1 polymer ?
#
loop_
_entity_poly.entity_id
_entity_poly.type
_entity_poly.pdbx_seq_one_letter_code
_entity_poly.pdbx_strand_id
1 'polypeptide(L)'
;ANRMWPLDLYEGVVWEKNPQLSYIGMQDQFYTFNMFDAQAWFARDVIMGRIKLPSAEAMAAHGAKWRAREETLEDAEQMIWFQGDYTKELMDQTDYPGFDVEAVNQTFMEWEHHKAENIMGFRDHAYRSLMTGTMAPLHHTPWLQALDDSMESYL
;
A
#
# COMPACT_ATOMS: atom_id res chain seq x y z
N ALA A 1 13.93 -0.44 -13.33
CA ALA A 1 13.68 -1.43 -12.26
C ALA A 1 12.30 -1.16 -11.69
N ASN A 2 11.62 -2.18 -11.15
CA ASN A 2 10.42 -2.00 -10.34
C ASN A 2 10.76 -1.20 -9.06
N ARG A 3 9.85 -0.36 -8.56
CA ARG A 3 10.14 0.60 -7.48
C ARG A 3 8.87 1.18 -6.81
N MET A 4 9.02 1.87 -5.69
CA MET A 4 7.91 2.48 -4.93
C MET A 4 7.33 3.73 -5.60
N TRP A 5 8.14 4.49 -6.35
CA TRP A 5 7.68 5.71 -7.05
C TRP A 5 8.10 5.75 -8.53
N PRO A 6 7.31 5.15 -9.44
CA PRO A 6 7.45 5.37 -10.89
C PRO A 6 7.16 6.84 -11.24
N LEU A 7 7.94 7.41 -12.17
CA LEU A 7 7.71 8.77 -12.69
C LEU A 7 6.63 8.76 -13.78
N ASP A 8 6.22 9.95 -14.20
CA ASP A 8 5.16 10.24 -15.18
C ASP A 8 3.75 9.91 -14.68
N LEU A 9 3.58 9.56 -13.40
CA LEU A 9 2.29 9.28 -12.76
C LEU A 9 2.02 10.30 -11.65
N TYR A 10 1.19 11.30 -11.94
CA TYR A 10 0.73 12.26 -10.94
C TYR A 10 -0.11 11.56 -9.86
N GLU A 11 0.17 11.84 -8.58
CA GLU A 11 -0.39 11.12 -7.42
C GLU A 11 -0.18 9.60 -7.53
N GLY A 12 0.83 9.15 -8.29
CA GLY A 12 1.06 7.74 -8.60
C GLY A 12 -0.03 7.06 -9.44
N VAL A 13 -0.98 7.82 -10.00
CA VAL A 13 -2.18 7.28 -10.67
C VAL A 13 -2.37 7.83 -12.08
N VAL A 14 -2.33 9.15 -12.28
CA VAL A 14 -2.73 9.80 -13.55
C VAL A 14 -1.52 9.97 -14.45
N TRP A 15 -1.58 9.46 -15.68
CA TRP A 15 -0.47 9.59 -16.62
C TRP A 15 -0.30 11.03 -17.10
N GLU A 16 0.81 11.66 -16.77
CA GLU A 16 1.04 13.10 -16.98
C GLU A 16 0.95 13.53 -18.45
N LYS A 17 1.36 12.65 -19.38
CA LYS A 17 1.37 12.94 -20.84
C LYS A 17 -0.01 12.82 -21.49
N ASN A 18 -0.91 12.05 -20.89
CA ASN A 18 -2.30 11.98 -21.28
C ASN A 18 -3.16 11.73 -20.03
N PRO A 19 -3.59 12.81 -19.33
CA PRO A 19 -4.30 12.70 -18.07
C PRO A 19 -5.70 12.07 -18.12
N GLN A 20 -6.14 11.62 -19.31
CA GLN A 20 -7.33 10.77 -19.47
C GLN A 20 -7.04 9.28 -19.24
N LEU A 21 -5.76 8.90 -19.12
CA LEU A 21 -5.33 7.54 -18.80
C LEU A 21 -4.86 7.47 -17.34
N SER A 22 -5.42 6.52 -16.59
CA SER A 22 -5.04 6.23 -15.21
C SER A 22 -4.46 4.82 -15.10
N TYR A 23 -3.48 4.66 -14.22
CA TYR A 23 -2.85 3.40 -13.85
C TYR A 23 -3.08 3.13 -12.37
N ILE A 24 -3.37 1.87 -12.01
CA ILE A 24 -3.60 1.43 -10.64
C ILE A 24 -2.61 0.31 -10.33
N GLY A 25 -1.97 0.36 -9.15
CA GLY A 25 -1.08 -0.68 -8.65
C GLY A 25 0.24 -0.83 -9.42
N MET A 26 0.75 0.23 -10.05
CA MET A 26 2.00 0.19 -10.82
C MET A 26 3.26 0.41 -9.98
N GLN A 27 3.10 0.75 -8.70
CA GLN A 27 4.17 0.75 -7.70
C GLN A 27 4.52 -0.68 -7.30
N ASP A 28 5.75 -0.90 -6.84
CA ASP A 28 6.13 -2.07 -6.04
C ASP A 28 5.38 -2.09 -4.70
N GLN A 29 5.20 -3.24 -4.05
CA GLN A 29 4.08 -3.43 -3.12
C GLN A 29 4.46 -3.99 -1.74
N PHE A 30 4.23 -3.18 -0.71
CA PHE A 30 3.96 -3.61 0.66
C PHE A 30 2.46 -3.53 0.94
N TYR A 31 1.90 -2.32 0.87
CA TYR A 31 0.47 -2.11 0.77
C TYR A 31 -0.03 -2.58 -0.59
N THR A 32 -1.21 -3.21 -0.58
CA THR A 32 -1.85 -3.75 -1.79
C THR A 32 -3.29 -3.26 -1.89
N PHE A 33 -4.27 -4.05 -1.44
CA PHE A 33 -5.69 -3.81 -1.70
C PHE A 33 -6.16 -2.42 -1.28
N ASN A 34 -5.85 -1.97 -0.07
CA ASN A 34 -6.29 -0.67 0.43
C ASN A 34 -5.57 0.51 -0.25
N MET A 35 -4.35 0.30 -0.76
CA MET A 35 -3.66 1.28 -1.61
C MET A 35 -4.34 1.34 -2.98
N PHE A 36 -4.71 0.18 -3.55
CA PHE A 36 -5.45 0.14 -4.82
C PHE A 36 -6.82 0.82 -4.70
N ASP A 37 -7.51 0.64 -3.57
CA ASP A 37 -8.76 1.36 -3.28
C ASP A 37 -8.51 2.87 -3.21
N ALA A 38 -7.52 3.34 -2.45
CA ALA A 38 -7.18 4.76 -2.39
C ALA A 38 -6.86 5.35 -3.79
N GLN A 39 -6.10 4.61 -4.61
CA GLN A 39 -5.82 4.98 -6.00
C GLN A 39 -7.08 5.03 -6.87
N ALA A 40 -7.96 4.04 -6.73
CA ALA A 40 -9.20 3.96 -7.51
C ALA A 40 -10.20 5.06 -7.13
N TRP A 41 -10.31 5.40 -5.84
CA TRP A 41 -11.13 6.53 -5.37
C TRP A 41 -10.61 7.86 -5.89
N PHE A 42 -9.28 8.06 -5.89
CA PHE A 42 -8.67 9.26 -6.46
C PHE A 42 -8.93 9.35 -7.97
N ALA A 43 -8.70 8.26 -8.72
CA ALA A 43 -8.99 8.21 -10.16
C ALA A 43 -10.47 8.50 -10.46
N ARG A 44 -11.39 7.90 -9.68
CA ARG A 44 -12.83 8.17 -9.76
C ARG A 44 -13.12 9.66 -9.62
N ASP A 45 -12.57 10.31 -8.60
CA ASP A 45 -12.87 11.72 -8.32
C ASP A 45 -12.23 12.69 -9.32
N VAL A 46 -11.12 12.31 -9.96
CA VAL A 46 -10.59 13.00 -11.15
C VAL A 46 -11.56 12.86 -12.33
N ILE A 47 -12.01 11.64 -12.64
CA ILE A 47 -12.93 11.35 -13.76
C ILE A 47 -14.27 12.08 -13.58
N MET A 48 -14.80 12.10 -12.35
CA MET A 48 -16.03 12.81 -12.00
C MET A 48 -15.84 14.34 -11.93
N GLY A 49 -14.61 14.83 -12.05
CA GLY A 49 -14.27 16.24 -11.98
C GLY A 49 -14.42 16.87 -10.60
N ARG A 50 -14.47 16.04 -9.54
CA ARG A 50 -14.46 16.47 -8.12
C ARG A 50 -13.06 16.95 -7.72
N ILE A 51 -12.04 16.25 -8.20
CA ILE A 51 -10.64 16.67 -8.14
C ILE A 51 -10.28 17.30 -9.48
N LYS A 52 -9.71 18.51 -9.43
CA LYS A 52 -9.18 19.18 -10.63
C LYS A 52 -7.68 18.93 -10.69
N LEU A 53 -7.22 18.38 -11.81
CA LEU A 53 -5.80 18.18 -12.06
C LEU A 53 -5.08 19.53 -12.17
N PRO A 54 -3.88 19.67 -11.59
CA PRO A 54 -3.10 20.90 -11.66
C PRO A 54 -2.39 21.01 -13.03
N SER A 55 -1.51 22.01 -13.18
CA SER A 55 -0.72 22.15 -14.40
C SER A 55 0.28 20.99 -14.55
N ALA A 56 0.78 20.79 -15.78
CA ALA A 56 1.78 19.75 -16.06
C ALA A 56 3.04 19.93 -15.22
N GLU A 57 3.48 21.17 -14.99
CA GLU A 57 4.65 21.48 -14.17
C GLU A 57 4.43 21.10 -12.70
N ALA A 58 3.21 21.33 -12.17
CA ALA A 58 2.87 20.96 -10.81
C ALA A 58 2.78 19.44 -10.63
N MET A 59 2.24 18.72 -11.62
CA MET A 59 2.22 17.25 -11.64
C MET A 59 3.64 16.67 -11.63
N ALA A 60 4.50 17.16 -12.53
CA ALA A 60 5.89 16.72 -12.59
C ALA A 60 6.69 17.06 -11.31
N ALA A 61 6.43 18.23 -10.71
CA ALA A 61 7.06 18.62 -9.45
C ALA A 61 6.64 17.74 -8.27
N HIS A 62 5.36 17.34 -8.21
CA HIS A 62 4.87 16.37 -7.23
C HIS A 62 5.59 15.03 -7.37
N GLY A 63 5.64 14.48 -8.59
CA GLY A 63 6.34 13.24 -8.87
C GLY A 63 7.84 13.30 -8.54
N ALA A 64 8.50 14.43 -8.84
CA ALA A 64 9.91 14.64 -8.53
C ALA A 64 10.19 14.69 -7.01
N LYS A 65 9.32 15.33 -6.22
CA LYS A 65 9.43 15.36 -4.76
C LYS A 65 9.38 13.96 -4.16
N TRP A 66 8.39 13.17 -4.57
CA TRP A 66 8.22 11.80 -4.10
C TRP A 66 9.37 10.89 -4.56
N ARG A 67 9.82 11.04 -5.81
CA ARG A 67 11.00 10.35 -6.32
C ARG A 67 12.25 10.67 -5.50
N ALA A 68 12.51 11.94 -5.22
CA ALA A 68 13.69 12.34 -4.44
C ALA A 68 13.66 11.74 -3.03
N ARG A 69 12.48 11.68 -2.40
CA ARG A 69 12.29 11.00 -1.11
C ARG A 69 12.52 9.49 -1.20
N GLU A 70 12.00 8.83 -2.23
CA GLU A 70 12.21 7.39 -2.42
C GLU A 70 13.70 7.04 -2.57
N GLU A 71 14.47 7.90 -3.24
CA GLU A 71 15.91 7.67 -3.47
C GLU A 71 16.76 7.83 -2.19
N THR A 72 16.18 8.31 -1.08
CA THR A 72 16.85 8.32 0.23
C THR A 72 16.54 7.08 1.07
N LEU A 73 15.68 6.17 0.61
CA LEU A 73 15.28 5.00 1.40
C LEU A 73 16.37 3.93 1.36
N GLU A 74 16.74 3.40 2.52
CA GLU A 74 17.85 2.45 2.68
C GLU A 74 17.38 1.03 3.02
N ASP A 75 16.20 0.89 3.62
CA ASP A 75 15.69 -0.37 4.15
C ASP A 75 14.17 -0.55 3.95
N ALA A 76 13.68 -1.73 4.28
CA ALA A 76 12.28 -2.11 4.09
C ALA A 76 11.32 -1.33 5.01
N GLU A 77 11.73 -1.01 6.23
CA GLU A 77 10.97 -0.16 7.15
C GLU A 77 10.67 1.19 6.50
N GLN A 78 11.71 1.88 6.02
CA GLN A 78 11.56 3.17 5.35
C GLN A 78 10.67 3.08 4.11
N MET A 79 10.74 1.98 3.35
CA MET A 79 9.86 1.73 2.20
C MET A 79 8.39 1.52 2.60
N ILE A 80 8.13 0.80 3.70
CA ILE A 80 6.79 0.59 4.26
C ILE A 80 6.19 1.93 4.68
N TRP A 81 6.93 2.75 5.46
CA TRP A 81 6.47 4.07 5.88
C TRP A 81 6.26 5.01 4.70
N PHE A 82 7.14 4.98 3.70
CA PHE A 82 6.98 5.75 2.47
C PHE A 82 5.67 5.41 1.74
N GLN A 83 5.35 4.12 1.61
CA GLN A 83 4.13 3.69 0.91
C GLN A 83 2.86 3.89 1.75
N GLY A 84 2.98 3.81 3.08
CA GLY A 84 1.93 4.22 4.01
C GLY A 84 1.58 5.70 3.83
N ASP A 85 2.57 6.58 3.82
CA ASP A 85 2.37 8.01 3.58
C ASP A 85 1.71 8.29 2.23
N TYR A 86 2.11 7.57 1.18
CA TYR A 86 1.48 7.68 -0.13
C TYR A 86 0.00 7.28 -0.09
N THR A 87 -0.30 6.14 0.52
CA THR A 87 -1.67 5.65 0.67
C THR A 87 -2.52 6.64 1.46
N LYS A 88 -1.95 7.23 2.52
CA LYS A 88 -2.59 8.28 3.32
C LYS A 88 -2.84 9.55 2.51
N GLU A 89 -1.87 10.02 1.72
CA GLU A 89 -2.00 11.21 0.88
C GLU A 89 -3.17 11.07 -0.12
N LEU A 90 -3.35 9.90 -0.73
CA LEU A 90 -4.50 9.63 -1.60
C LEU A 90 -5.83 9.55 -0.84
N MET A 91 -5.83 8.83 0.27
CA MET A 91 -7.02 8.63 1.11
C MET A 91 -7.57 9.97 1.60
N ASP A 92 -6.71 10.88 2.06
CA ASP A 92 -7.10 12.20 2.59
C ASP A 92 -7.69 13.15 1.52
N GLN A 93 -7.57 12.82 0.23
CA GLN A 93 -8.09 13.63 -0.89
C GLN A 93 -9.52 13.26 -1.31
N THR A 94 -10.08 12.17 -0.78
CA THR A 94 -11.34 11.60 -1.27
C THR A 94 -12.32 11.29 -0.13
N ASP A 95 -13.49 10.74 -0.47
CA ASP A 95 -14.44 10.19 0.50
C ASP A 95 -14.18 8.73 0.88
N TYR A 96 -13.03 8.16 0.51
CA TYR A 96 -12.66 6.81 0.92
C TYR A 96 -12.58 6.73 2.46
N PRO A 97 -13.22 5.74 3.11
CA PRO A 97 -13.21 5.64 4.56
C PRO A 97 -11.78 5.57 5.10
N GLY A 98 -11.45 6.53 5.98
CA GLY A 98 -10.16 6.59 6.64
C GLY A 98 -9.87 5.34 7.47
N PHE A 99 -8.62 4.88 7.47
CA PHE A 99 -8.11 3.85 8.37
C PHE A 99 -6.77 4.27 8.97
N ASP A 100 -6.37 3.59 10.05
CA ASP A 100 -5.13 3.89 10.77
C ASP A 100 -3.89 3.34 10.02
N VAL A 101 -3.35 4.17 9.12
CA VAL A 101 -2.15 3.85 8.32
C VAL A 101 -0.92 3.63 9.20
N GLU A 102 -0.79 4.39 10.29
CA GLU A 102 0.35 4.22 11.20
C GLU A 102 0.31 2.85 11.89
N ALA A 103 -0.87 2.43 12.34
CA ALA A 103 -1.05 1.09 12.90
C ALA A 103 -0.81 -0.02 11.85
N VAL A 104 -1.11 0.22 10.56
CA VAL A 104 -0.75 -0.73 9.50
C VAL A 104 0.77 -0.81 9.34
N ASN A 105 1.49 0.32 9.34
CA ASN A 105 2.96 0.32 9.32
C ASN A 105 3.54 -0.47 10.49
N GLN A 106 3.02 -0.27 11.70
CA GLN A 106 3.45 -1.02 12.88
C GLN A 106 3.17 -2.54 12.74
N THR A 107 2.03 -2.91 12.16
CA THR A 107 1.72 -4.33 11.88
C THR A 107 2.72 -4.94 10.89
N PHE A 108 3.17 -4.18 9.88
CA PHE A 108 4.27 -4.62 9.02
C PHE A 108 5.59 -4.76 9.78
N MET A 109 5.90 -3.88 10.75
CA MET A 109 7.11 -4.00 11.57
C MET A 109 7.10 -5.29 12.39
N GLU A 110 5.95 -5.64 12.99
CA GLU A 110 5.78 -6.93 13.67
C GLU A 110 5.99 -8.11 12.71
N TRP A 111 5.45 -8.03 11.50
CA TRP A 111 5.65 -9.05 10.47
C TRP A 111 7.12 -9.21 10.04
N GLU A 112 7.85 -8.11 9.87
CA GLU A 112 9.29 -8.15 9.57
C GLU A 112 10.08 -8.78 10.72
N HIS A 113 9.73 -8.46 11.96
CA HIS A 113 10.33 -9.06 13.14
C HIS A 113 10.10 -10.57 13.19
N HIS A 114 8.85 -11.04 13.06
CA HIS A 114 8.53 -12.47 13.06
C HIS A 114 9.27 -13.24 11.94
N LYS A 115 9.47 -12.61 10.78
CA LYS A 115 10.30 -13.18 9.70
C LYS A 115 11.77 -13.30 10.07
N ALA A 116 12.32 -12.30 10.73
CA ALA A 116 13.71 -12.32 11.18
C ALA A 116 13.94 -13.35 12.30
N GLU A 117 12.97 -13.50 13.20
CA GLU A 117 13.00 -14.48 14.30
C GLU A 117 12.92 -15.93 13.78
N ASN A 118 11.97 -16.22 12.89
CA ASN A 118 11.82 -17.54 12.29
C ASN A 118 11.20 -17.47 10.89
N ILE A 119 12.06 -17.52 9.88
CA ILE A 119 11.63 -17.44 8.47
C ILE A 119 10.69 -18.58 8.03
N MET A 120 10.67 -19.71 8.73
CA MET A 120 9.76 -20.83 8.45
C MET A 120 8.52 -20.83 9.35
N GLY A 121 8.45 -19.97 10.37
CA GLY A 121 7.38 -19.91 11.36
C GLY A 121 6.60 -18.59 11.38
N PHE A 122 7.03 -17.56 10.65
CA PHE A 122 6.38 -16.23 10.69
C PHE A 122 4.88 -16.22 10.33
N ARG A 123 4.40 -17.26 9.63
CA ARG A 123 2.97 -17.42 9.29
C ARG A 123 2.12 -17.99 10.44
N ASP A 124 2.75 -18.49 11.50
CA ASP A 124 2.06 -19.07 12.66
C ASP A 124 1.71 -17.99 13.72
N HIS A 125 1.79 -16.71 13.35
CA HIS A 125 1.45 -15.57 14.19
C HIS A 125 0.10 -14.97 13.80
N ALA A 126 -0.54 -14.32 14.76
CA ALA A 126 -1.80 -13.59 14.57
C ALA A 126 -1.62 -12.09 14.76
N TYR A 127 -2.37 -11.30 14.00
CA TYR A 127 -2.37 -9.84 14.07
C TYR A 127 -3.78 -9.31 14.32
N ARG A 128 -3.88 -8.12 14.90
CA ARG A 128 -5.16 -7.46 15.15
C ARG A 128 -5.66 -6.79 13.88
N SER A 129 -6.92 -7.02 13.54
CA SER A 129 -7.59 -6.27 12.48
C SER A 129 -7.68 -4.80 12.86
N LEU A 130 -7.16 -3.91 12.01
CA LEU A 130 -7.24 -2.46 12.21
C LEU A 130 -8.59 -1.86 11.80
N MET A 131 -9.43 -2.66 11.14
CA MET A 131 -10.80 -2.28 10.79
C MET A 131 -11.80 -2.64 11.90
N THR A 132 -11.60 -3.77 12.58
CA THR A 132 -12.58 -4.29 13.56
C THR A 132 -12.04 -4.37 14.99
N GLY A 133 -10.73 -4.17 15.18
CA GLY A 133 -10.07 -4.35 16.47
C GLY A 133 -9.96 -5.79 16.95
N THR A 134 -10.46 -6.78 16.19
CA THR A 134 -10.47 -8.19 16.60
C THR A 134 -9.11 -8.84 16.31
N MET A 135 -8.57 -9.58 17.28
CA MET A 135 -7.36 -10.38 17.09
C MET A 135 -7.68 -11.61 16.23
N ALA A 136 -6.89 -11.86 15.19
CA ALA A 136 -7.04 -13.09 14.41
C ALA A 136 -6.82 -14.33 15.31
N PRO A 137 -7.58 -15.42 15.12
CA PRO A 137 -7.26 -16.68 15.79
C PRO A 137 -5.97 -17.27 15.22
N LEU A 138 -5.29 -18.09 16.02
CA LEU A 138 -4.24 -18.96 15.48
C LEU A 138 -4.88 -20.03 14.59
N HIS A 139 -4.21 -20.34 13.49
CA HIS A 139 -4.63 -21.44 12.62
C HIS A 139 -4.49 -22.79 13.33
N HIS A 140 -5.33 -23.76 12.97
CA HIS A 140 -5.38 -25.07 13.64
C HIS A 140 -4.16 -25.97 13.33
N THR A 141 -3.37 -25.63 12.29
CA THR A 141 -2.19 -26.37 11.84
C THR A 141 -1.02 -25.42 11.59
N PRO A 142 0.19 -25.65 12.13
CA PRO A 142 1.37 -24.87 11.79
C PRO A 142 1.67 -24.89 10.28
N TRP A 143 2.15 -23.78 9.72
CA TRP A 143 2.31 -23.59 8.28
C TRP A 143 3.15 -24.69 7.63
N LEU A 144 4.25 -25.11 8.27
CA LEU A 144 5.12 -26.16 7.74
C LEU A 144 4.43 -27.54 7.61
N GLN A 145 3.34 -27.75 8.37
CA GLN A 145 2.56 -28.99 8.40
C GLN A 145 1.25 -28.88 7.58
N ALA A 146 0.84 -27.66 7.21
CA ALA A 146 -0.36 -27.40 6.42
C ALA A 146 -0.07 -27.60 4.91
N LEU A 147 -0.02 -28.87 4.48
CA LEU A 147 0.34 -29.23 3.10
C LEU A 147 -0.82 -29.14 2.10
N ASP A 148 -2.07 -29.09 2.59
CA ASP A 148 -3.26 -28.87 1.79
C ASP A 148 -3.54 -27.36 1.72
N ASP A 149 -3.56 -26.80 0.51
CA ASP A 149 -3.76 -25.37 0.25
C ASP A 149 -5.20 -25.02 -0.12
N SER A 150 -6.13 -25.98 -0.01
CA SER A 150 -7.54 -25.75 -0.29
C SER A 150 -8.22 -24.90 0.79
N MET A 151 -9.18 -24.09 0.35
CA MET A 151 -10.03 -23.32 1.26
C MET A 151 -10.84 -24.21 2.21
N GLU A 152 -11.22 -25.42 1.77
CA GLU A 152 -11.97 -26.38 2.59
C GLU A 152 -11.16 -26.86 3.79
N SER A 153 -9.84 -27.08 3.63
CA SER A 153 -8.98 -27.47 4.76
C SER A 153 -8.61 -26.31 5.68
N TYR A 154 -8.74 -25.06 5.23
CA TYR A 154 -8.30 -23.87 5.97
C TYR A 154 -9.38 -23.28 6.89
N LEU A 155 -10.67 -23.49 6.57
CA LEU A 155 -11.84 -22.94 7.27
C LEU A 155 -12.43 -23.92 8.28
#